data_AF-A0A7S1YIE1-F1
#
_entry.id   AF-A0A7S1YIE1-F1
#
_cell.length_a   1.000
_cell.length_b   1.000
_cell.length_c   1.000
_cell.angle_alpha   90.00
_cell.angle_beta   90.00
_cell.angle_gamma   90.00
#
_symmetry.space_group_name_H-M   'P 1'
#
loop_
_entity.id
_entity.type
_entity.pdbx_description
1 polymer ?
#
loop_
_entity_poly.entity_id
_entity_poly.type
_entity_poly.pdbx_seq_one_letter_code
_entity_poly.pdbx_strand_id
1 'polypeptide(L)'
;RSEGGGRSEAGGKSEGGGGSSGSGVGSAGSAALIGSTAHARSRSTSTRSDTKRSSSVGASPMSVLRSSESLVVYGGEEFNLDVELTTSVRRTLVHRWEFQQSLDKWYRRIADAQSLLSLAAILLAALDVELVWTGEYDSLNGLPTDVTVSTHRHARTITKAILTAVSVAQVALVFAFYRAKREDLANRRGYPDDASFLRAPFRRRMLIEILVNALHIPPGAEWTFGVYAMSMRVGGVPTTVRYHLDIFNLLLVARLYHWTRTLLMHSRLSGASSHFFGLFTVIKATPQLVGKFLIYQTPITFLASTFALLMLLLSWALRACERPVEPRLDDFGNALWLSIVSVVSVGYGDIFPRTACGRAVT
;
A
#
# COMPACT_ATOMS: atom_id res chain seq x y z
N ARG A 1 -51.85 -60.25 -17.39
CA ARG A 1 -50.95 -60.99 -16.47
C ARG A 1 -50.05 -59.96 -15.82
N SER A 2 -50.39 -59.35 -14.68
CA SER A 2 -50.59 -59.93 -13.33
C SER A 2 -49.25 -60.30 -12.67
N GLU A 3 -48.95 -59.99 -11.40
CA GLU A 3 -49.58 -59.22 -10.30
C GLU A 3 -48.44 -58.92 -9.29
N GLY A 4 -48.50 -58.01 -8.30
CA GLY A 4 -49.50 -57.03 -7.87
C GLY A 4 -49.11 -56.45 -6.49
N GLY A 5 -49.82 -55.43 -5.99
CA GLY A 5 -49.88 -55.01 -4.56
C GLY A 5 -48.61 -54.38 -3.91
N GLY A 6 -48.65 -53.27 -3.17
CA GLY A 6 -49.71 -52.27 -2.96
C GLY A 6 -50.35 -52.27 -1.56
N ARG A 7 -49.92 -51.34 -0.68
CA ARG A 7 -50.75 -50.75 0.39
C ARG A 7 -50.20 -49.42 0.90
N SER A 8 -51.08 -48.60 1.48
CA SER A 8 -50.81 -47.29 2.09
C SER A 8 -51.87 -47.02 3.16
N GLU A 9 -51.47 -46.45 4.29
CA GLU A 9 -52.27 -45.88 5.40
C GLU A 9 -51.24 -45.17 6.32
N ALA A 10 -51.34 -43.91 6.78
CA ALA A 10 -52.42 -43.26 7.55
C ALA A 10 -52.66 -43.96 8.91
N GLY A 11 -52.73 -43.29 10.06
CA GLY A 11 -52.55 -41.88 10.42
C GLY A 11 -53.14 -41.65 11.84
N GLY A 12 -52.65 -40.68 12.63
CA GLY A 12 -53.19 -40.49 14.00
C GLY A 12 -52.68 -39.26 14.76
N LYS A 13 -53.60 -38.56 15.43
CA LYS A 13 -53.37 -37.44 16.36
C LYS A 13 -54.19 -37.65 17.64
N SER A 14 -53.60 -37.34 18.79
CA SER A 14 -54.20 -36.71 19.99
C SER A 14 -53.12 -36.74 21.11
N GLU A 15 -53.01 -35.88 22.13
CA GLU A 15 -53.52 -34.57 22.58
C GLU A 15 -53.65 -34.64 24.13
N GLY A 16 -53.42 -33.52 24.83
CA GLY A 16 -53.63 -33.38 26.28
C GLY A 16 -52.35 -33.47 27.16
N GLY A 17 -52.09 -32.55 28.10
CA GLY A 17 -52.77 -31.27 28.39
C GLY A 17 -52.27 -30.57 29.68
N GLY A 18 -52.45 -29.24 29.77
CA GLY A 18 -52.10 -28.37 30.93
C GLY A 18 -50.61 -27.92 30.97
N GLY A 19 -50.21 -26.71 31.41
CA GLY A 19 -50.91 -25.55 32.03
C GLY A 19 -50.64 -25.45 33.54
N SER A 20 -50.17 -24.36 34.16
CA SER A 20 -49.81 -22.96 33.76
C SER A 20 -48.87 -22.35 34.87
N SER A 21 -48.58 -21.06 35.13
CA SER A 21 -49.00 -19.71 34.63
C SER A 21 -47.99 -18.60 35.05
N GLY A 22 -47.94 -17.46 34.33
CA GLY A 22 -47.33 -16.17 34.72
C GLY A 22 -45.78 -16.07 34.81
N SER A 23 -45.13 -14.89 34.92
CA SER A 23 -45.46 -13.49 34.54
C SER A 23 -44.20 -12.59 34.72
N GLY A 24 -44.10 -11.39 34.11
CA GLY A 24 -43.19 -10.32 34.59
C GLY A 24 -42.06 -9.75 33.68
N VAL A 25 -42.44 -8.81 32.81
CA VAL A 25 -41.76 -7.58 32.32
C VAL A 25 -40.38 -7.12 32.90
N GLY A 26 -39.52 -6.57 32.02
CA GLY A 26 -38.54 -5.48 32.31
C GLY A 26 -37.05 -5.90 32.29
N SER A 27 -36.08 -5.27 31.60
CA SER A 27 -35.79 -3.90 31.09
C SER A 27 -34.90 -3.03 31.98
N ALA A 28 -33.63 -2.87 31.55
CA ALA A 28 -32.67 -1.76 31.71
C ALA A 28 -32.54 -0.96 33.04
N GLY A 29 -31.29 -0.76 33.49
CA GLY A 29 -30.92 0.20 34.55
C GLY A 29 -29.48 0.69 34.41
N SER A 30 -29.21 1.94 34.77
CA SER A 30 -27.89 2.60 34.71
C SER A 30 -27.71 3.55 35.91
N ALA A 31 -26.50 4.13 36.05
CA ALA A 31 -26.14 5.21 36.99
C ALA A 31 -25.91 4.71 38.45
N ALA A 32 -24.80 5.07 39.13
CA ALA A 32 -24.51 6.33 39.86
C ALA A 32 -24.72 6.14 41.39
N LEU A 33 -24.18 6.92 42.35
CA LEU A 33 -23.14 7.99 42.40
C LEU A 33 -22.74 8.20 43.90
N ILE A 34 -21.69 9.00 44.19
CA ILE A 34 -21.30 9.57 45.53
C ILE A 34 -20.78 8.54 46.58
N GLY A 35 -19.80 8.80 47.46
CA GLY A 35 -18.84 9.93 47.60
C GLY A 35 -18.49 10.27 49.07
N SER A 36 -17.52 11.19 49.30
CA SER A 36 -17.06 11.73 50.63
C SER A 36 -16.39 10.73 51.60
N THR A 37 -15.57 11.09 52.61
CA THR A 37 -14.89 12.34 53.12
C THR A 37 -13.51 11.89 53.67
N ALA A 38 -12.36 12.60 53.61
CA ALA A 38 -11.95 13.94 54.08
C ALA A 38 -11.51 14.05 55.57
N HIS A 39 -10.38 14.77 55.82
CA HIS A 39 -9.69 15.12 57.09
C HIS A 39 -8.66 14.14 57.72
N ALA A 40 -7.63 14.56 58.49
CA ALA A 40 -6.80 15.80 58.52
C ALA A 40 -5.63 15.74 59.55
N ARG A 41 -4.48 16.41 59.25
CA ARG A 41 -3.44 16.91 60.20
C ARG A 41 -2.65 15.83 61.03
N SER A 42 -1.46 16.07 61.63
CA SER A 42 -0.54 17.23 61.76
C SER A 42 0.91 16.80 62.13
N ARG A 43 1.83 17.77 62.36
CA ARG A 43 3.19 17.69 62.96
C ARG A 43 4.33 17.09 62.10
N SER A 44 5.62 17.44 62.30
CA SER A 44 6.26 18.75 62.63
C SER A 44 7.80 18.62 62.57
N THR A 45 8.48 19.65 62.02
CA THR A 45 9.88 20.08 62.31
C THR A 45 11.00 19.04 62.45
N SER A 46 11.96 19.06 61.51
CA SER A 46 13.38 18.80 61.79
C SER A 46 14.27 19.50 60.75
N THR A 47 15.42 20.04 61.17
CA THR A 47 16.37 20.77 60.32
C THR A 47 17.72 20.07 60.28
N ARG A 48 18.19 19.69 59.08
CA ARG A 48 19.63 19.47 58.84
C ARG A 48 19.98 19.63 57.35
N SER A 49 21.22 20.00 57.09
CA SER A 49 21.85 19.91 55.77
C SER A 49 22.03 18.46 55.34
N ASP A 50 22.12 18.20 54.04
CA ASP A 50 23.39 17.79 53.41
C ASP A 50 23.26 17.68 51.89
N THR A 51 24.37 17.34 51.22
CA THR A 51 24.58 17.63 49.79
C THR A 51 24.24 16.48 48.82
N LYS A 52 23.96 16.86 47.57
CA LYS A 52 24.09 16.09 46.31
C LYS A 52 23.09 14.96 45.98
N ARG A 53 22.63 15.02 44.71
CA ARG A 53 22.53 13.91 43.73
C ARG A 53 21.15 13.34 43.33
N SER A 54 20.40 14.13 42.54
CA SER A 54 19.44 13.63 41.53
C SER A 54 19.45 14.62 40.34
N SER A 55 19.92 14.21 39.15
CA SER A 55 19.19 13.58 38.04
C SER A 55 18.38 14.56 37.16
N SER A 56 19.05 15.16 36.17
CA SER A 56 18.42 15.84 35.03
C SER A 56 18.79 15.13 33.72
N VAL A 57 18.00 14.12 33.35
CA VAL A 57 18.09 13.49 32.02
C VAL A 57 17.40 14.40 31.02
N GLY A 58 18.18 15.18 30.25
CA GLY A 58 17.64 16.20 29.36
C GLY A 58 18.68 17.03 28.62
N ALA A 59 19.80 16.42 28.20
CA ALA A 59 20.87 17.12 27.48
C ALA A 59 20.85 16.79 25.98
N SER A 60 20.75 17.83 25.14
CA SER A 60 20.93 17.72 23.69
C SER A 60 22.36 17.28 23.33
N PRO A 61 22.57 16.55 22.22
CA PRO A 61 23.83 15.87 21.90
C PRO A 61 24.94 16.80 21.35
N MET A 62 25.11 17.99 21.94
CA MET A 62 26.07 19.03 21.49
C MET A 62 26.90 19.62 22.65
N SER A 63 26.97 18.93 23.80
CA SER A 63 27.68 19.38 25.00
C SER A 63 29.15 18.94 25.11
N VAL A 64 29.67 18.18 24.13
CA VAL A 64 30.97 17.48 24.20
C VAL A 64 32.07 18.20 23.37
N LEU A 65 32.09 19.54 23.43
CA LEU A 65 33.15 20.38 22.84
C LEU A 65 33.49 21.55 23.78
N ARG A 66 34.25 21.26 24.85
CA ARG A 66 34.87 22.29 25.70
C ARG A 66 36.11 21.76 26.43
N SER A 67 37.26 21.72 25.74
CA SER A 67 38.57 21.43 26.37
C SER A 67 39.74 21.73 25.42
N SER A 68 40.15 23.01 25.31
CA SER A 68 41.55 23.43 25.06
C SER A 68 41.63 24.95 24.90
N GLU A 69 41.90 25.67 25.98
CA GLU A 69 42.31 27.09 25.90
C GLU A 69 43.85 27.13 25.97
N SER A 70 44.49 27.56 24.89
CA SER A 70 45.94 27.81 24.83
C SER A 70 46.18 29.18 24.20
N LEU A 71 46.09 30.22 25.03
CA LEU A 71 46.19 31.61 24.62
C LEU A 71 47.63 31.95 24.19
N VAL A 72 47.83 32.24 22.90
CA VAL A 72 49.10 32.76 22.36
C VAL A 72 48.84 34.18 21.86
N VAL A 73 49.29 35.16 22.63
CA VAL A 73 49.13 36.59 22.29
C VAL A 73 50.29 37.04 21.42
N TYR A 74 49.99 37.49 20.21
CA TYR A 74 50.79 38.46 19.48
C TYR A 74 49.89 39.64 19.11
N GLY A 75 50.43 40.86 19.24
CA GLY A 75 49.60 42.06 19.30
C GLY A 75 49.06 42.52 17.95
N GLY A 76 47.98 43.30 18.01
CA GLY A 76 47.73 44.33 16.98
C GLY A 76 46.33 44.39 16.40
N GLU A 77 45.58 43.28 16.34
CA GLU A 77 44.15 43.28 15.99
C GLU A 77 43.53 41.89 16.27
N GLU A 78 42.70 41.76 17.33
CA GLU A 78 41.97 40.51 17.62
C GLU A 78 40.73 40.36 16.71
N PHE A 79 40.96 40.20 15.41
CA PHE A 79 39.89 39.69 14.53
C PHE A 79 39.65 38.23 14.90
N ASN A 80 38.50 37.94 15.51
CA ASN A 80 38.27 36.72 16.30
C ASN A 80 37.94 35.51 15.40
N LEU A 81 38.92 35.13 14.57
CA LEU A 81 38.74 34.32 13.37
C LEU A 81 38.19 32.92 13.68
N ASP A 82 38.61 32.28 14.77
CA ASP A 82 38.09 30.96 15.17
C ASP A 82 36.64 31.03 15.69
N VAL A 83 36.23 32.13 16.31
CA VAL A 83 34.83 32.34 16.74
C VAL A 83 33.94 32.65 15.53
N GLU A 84 34.43 33.42 14.56
CA GLU A 84 33.74 33.61 13.28
C GLU A 84 33.68 32.32 12.44
N LEU A 85 34.78 31.56 12.37
CA LEU A 85 34.83 30.31 11.62
C LEU A 85 33.91 29.25 12.24
N THR A 86 33.94 29.07 13.56
CA THR A 86 33.04 28.12 14.25
C THR A 86 31.57 28.56 14.17
N THR A 87 31.26 29.86 14.27
CA THR A 87 29.87 30.32 14.08
C THR A 87 29.41 30.25 12.61
N SER A 88 30.29 30.51 11.64
CA SER A 88 30.04 30.35 10.21
C SER A 88 29.77 28.88 9.85
N VAL A 89 30.68 27.97 10.24
CA VAL A 89 30.51 26.51 10.08
C VAL A 89 29.22 26.04 10.76
N ARG A 90 28.90 26.54 11.97
CA ARG A 90 27.65 26.23 12.67
C ARG A 90 26.43 26.69 11.88
N ARG A 91 26.41 27.91 11.31
CA ARG A 91 25.34 28.41 10.44
C ARG A 91 25.19 27.51 9.19
N THR A 92 26.29 27.17 8.53
CA THR A 92 26.27 26.28 7.34
C THR A 92 25.74 24.88 7.67
N LEU A 93 26.12 24.30 8.81
CA LEU A 93 25.65 22.98 9.24
C LEU A 93 24.16 23.00 9.61
N VAL A 94 23.68 24.03 10.32
CA VAL A 94 22.26 24.22 10.63
C VAL A 94 21.44 24.36 9.34
N HIS A 95 21.85 25.24 8.42
CA HIS A 95 21.18 25.43 7.13
C HIS A 95 21.12 24.12 6.31
N ARG A 96 22.21 23.35 6.26
CA ARG A 96 22.23 22.04 5.59
C ARG A 96 21.28 21.01 6.25
N TRP A 97 21.13 21.05 7.57
CA TRP A 97 20.24 20.16 8.32
C TRP A 97 18.76 20.55 8.16
N GLU A 98 18.45 21.84 8.20
CA GLU A 98 17.10 22.38 7.94
C GLU A 98 16.65 22.09 6.51
N PHE A 99 17.55 22.26 5.53
CA PHE A 99 17.33 21.87 4.14
C PHE A 99 17.10 20.35 3.97
N GLN A 100 17.84 19.50 4.69
CA GLN A 100 17.57 18.06 4.69
C GLN A 100 16.21 17.72 5.32
N GLN A 101 15.83 18.38 6.42
CA GLN A 101 14.49 18.20 6.99
C GLN A 101 13.36 18.65 6.05
N SER A 102 13.54 19.74 5.31
CA SER A 102 12.53 20.20 4.36
C SER A 102 12.40 19.24 3.17
N LEU A 103 13.53 18.77 2.62
CA LEU A 103 13.57 17.71 1.60
C LEU A 103 12.89 16.42 2.09
N ASP A 104 13.20 15.92 3.29
CA ASP A 104 12.59 14.69 3.80
C ASP A 104 11.06 14.82 3.99
N LYS A 105 10.57 16.01 4.37
CA LYS A 105 9.13 16.33 4.42
C LYS A 105 8.50 16.37 3.02
N TRP A 106 9.20 16.90 2.02
CA TRP A 106 8.77 16.89 0.62
C TRP A 106 8.77 15.47 0.02
N TYR A 107 9.80 14.66 0.26
CA TYR A 107 9.88 13.28 -0.23
C TYR A 107 8.73 12.41 0.27
N ARG A 108 8.37 12.51 1.55
CA ARG A 108 7.20 11.82 2.11
C ARG A 108 5.93 12.24 1.38
N ARG A 109 5.62 13.55 1.32
CA ARG A 109 4.44 14.08 0.59
C ARG A 109 4.34 13.61 -0.86
N ILE A 110 5.45 13.58 -1.59
CA ILE A 110 5.49 13.06 -2.97
C ILE A 110 5.21 11.55 -2.97
N ALA A 111 5.82 10.77 -2.08
CA ALA A 111 5.57 9.34 -1.98
C ALA A 111 4.13 8.99 -1.59
N ASP A 112 3.55 9.72 -0.63
CA ASP A 112 2.16 9.61 -0.21
C ASP A 112 1.22 9.84 -1.42
N ALA A 113 1.37 10.97 -2.12
CA ALA A 113 0.60 11.27 -3.32
C ALA A 113 0.75 10.19 -4.41
N GLN A 114 1.98 9.71 -4.66
CA GLN A 114 2.21 8.62 -5.63
C GLN A 114 1.60 7.29 -5.20
N SER A 115 1.60 6.94 -3.91
CA SER A 115 0.99 5.69 -3.45
C SER A 115 -0.54 5.74 -3.53
N LEU A 116 -1.16 6.85 -3.10
CA LEU A 116 -2.61 7.06 -3.19
C LEU A 116 -3.09 7.06 -4.64
N LEU A 117 -2.43 7.79 -5.53
CA LEU A 117 -2.74 7.80 -6.96
C LEU A 117 -2.46 6.44 -7.64
N SER A 118 -1.54 5.61 -7.10
CA SER A 118 -1.31 4.25 -7.63
C SER A 118 -2.43 3.31 -7.25
N LEU A 119 -2.89 3.35 -5.99
CA LEU A 119 -4.06 2.58 -5.55
C LEU A 119 -5.32 2.99 -6.31
N ALA A 120 -5.53 4.31 -6.49
CA ALA A 120 -6.63 4.82 -7.32
C ALA A 120 -6.55 4.32 -8.77
N ALA A 121 -5.36 4.30 -9.39
CA ALA A 121 -5.18 3.77 -10.74
C ALA A 121 -5.47 2.25 -10.85
N ILE A 122 -5.10 1.46 -9.84
CA ILE A 122 -5.40 0.02 -9.79
C ILE A 122 -6.90 -0.22 -9.62
N LEU A 123 -7.58 0.57 -8.77
CA LEU A 123 -9.04 0.49 -8.60
C LEU A 123 -9.80 0.94 -9.85
N LEU A 124 -9.33 1.98 -10.56
CA LEU A 124 -9.88 2.41 -11.84
C LEU A 124 -9.66 1.38 -12.96
N ALA A 125 -8.51 0.69 -12.97
CA ALA A 125 -8.25 -0.43 -13.87
C ALA A 125 -9.19 -1.62 -13.59
N ALA A 126 -9.45 -1.94 -12.32
CA ALA A 126 -10.44 -2.94 -11.94
C ALA A 126 -11.86 -2.56 -12.38
N LEU A 127 -12.24 -1.28 -12.19
CA LEU A 127 -13.54 -0.76 -12.64
C LEU A 127 -13.68 -0.78 -14.18
N ASP A 128 -12.64 -0.42 -14.93
CA ASP A 128 -12.66 -0.49 -16.40
C ASP A 128 -12.91 -1.92 -16.90
N VAL A 129 -12.23 -2.92 -16.31
CA VAL A 129 -12.43 -4.35 -16.62
C VAL A 129 -13.84 -4.84 -16.29
N GLU A 130 -14.42 -4.42 -15.16
CA GLU A 130 -15.81 -4.75 -14.83
C GLU A 130 -16.80 -4.05 -15.78
N LEU A 131 -16.57 -2.77 -16.13
CA LEU A 131 -17.38 -2.02 -17.11
C LEU A 131 -17.32 -2.60 -18.53
N VAL A 132 -16.22 -3.24 -18.92
CA VAL A 132 -16.16 -4.03 -20.17
C VAL A 132 -17.16 -5.18 -20.11
N TRP A 133 -17.12 -5.95 -19.01
CA TRP A 133 -17.91 -7.18 -18.88
C TRP A 133 -19.40 -6.93 -18.67
N THR A 134 -19.79 -5.88 -17.94
CA THR A 134 -21.21 -5.51 -17.82
C THR A 134 -21.82 -5.10 -19.16
N GLY A 135 -21.06 -4.40 -20.00
CA GLY A 135 -21.51 -4.04 -21.35
C GLY A 135 -21.69 -5.27 -22.26
N GLU A 136 -20.78 -6.24 -22.19
CA GLU A 136 -20.90 -7.50 -22.94
C GLU A 136 -22.08 -8.34 -22.41
N TYR A 137 -22.22 -8.46 -21.08
CA TYR A 137 -23.31 -9.19 -20.43
C TYR A 137 -24.69 -8.63 -20.76
N ASP A 138 -24.87 -7.30 -20.74
CA ASP A 138 -26.14 -6.67 -21.12
C ASP A 138 -26.50 -6.94 -22.59
N SER A 139 -25.49 -6.96 -23.47
CA SER A 139 -25.67 -7.29 -24.90
C SER A 139 -26.09 -8.75 -25.13
N LEU A 140 -25.56 -9.68 -24.34
CA LEU A 140 -25.89 -11.11 -24.39
C LEU A 140 -27.31 -11.41 -23.88
N ASN A 141 -27.83 -10.59 -22.95
CA ASN A 141 -29.16 -10.79 -22.36
C ASN A 141 -30.29 -10.04 -23.09
N GLY A 142 -30.01 -9.35 -24.20
CA GLY A 142 -31.04 -8.69 -25.02
C GLY A 142 -31.73 -7.50 -24.35
N LEU A 143 -31.07 -6.87 -23.37
CA LEU A 143 -31.54 -5.62 -22.75
C LEU A 143 -31.55 -4.47 -23.78
N PRO A 144 -32.39 -3.44 -23.62
CA PRO A 144 -32.57 -2.37 -24.62
C PRO A 144 -31.24 -1.67 -24.91
N THR A 145 -30.73 -1.89 -26.13
CA THR A 145 -29.32 -1.70 -26.49
C THR A 145 -28.90 -0.24 -26.52
N ASP A 146 -29.74 0.64 -27.07
CA ASP A 146 -29.24 1.92 -27.58
C ASP A 146 -28.91 2.91 -26.44
N VAL A 147 -29.65 2.81 -25.33
CA VAL A 147 -29.42 3.62 -24.11
C VAL A 147 -28.39 2.97 -23.19
N THR A 148 -28.34 1.63 -23.12
CA THR A 148 -27.38 0.91 -22.26
C THR A 148 -25.96 0.96 -22.84
N VAL A 149 -25.80 0.64 -24.13
CA VAL A 149 -24.50 0.62 -24.82
C VAL A 149 -23.89 2.02 -24.92
N SER A 150 -24.70 3.07 -25.12
CA SER A 150 -24.21 4.45 -25.07
C SER A 150 -23.75 4.85 -23.66
N THR A 151 -24.54 4.55 -22.62
CA THR A 151 -24.16 4.79 -21.22
C THR A 151 -22.85 4.07 -20.84
N HIS A 152 -22.72 2.77 -21.15
CA HIS A 152 -21.50 2.00 -20.91
C HIS A 152 -20.29 2.55 -21.68
N ARG A 153 -20.45 2.96 -22.95
CA ARG A 153 -19.39 3.60 -23.74
C ARG A 153 -18.92 4.91 -23.12
N HIS A 154 -19.83 5.76 -22.66
CA HIS A 154 -19.49 7.00 -21.98
C HIS A 154 -18.78 6.73 -20.64
N ALA A 155 -19.28 5.79 -19.84
CA ALA A 155 -18.65 5.39 -18.58
C ALA A 155 -17.20 4.89 -18.78
N ARG A 156 -16.96 3.98 -19.73
CA ARG A 156 -15.60 3.50 -20.07
C ARG A 156 -14.70 4.63 -20.58
N THR A 157 -15.22 5.52 -21.42
CA THR A 157 -14.46 6.69 -21.92
C THR A 157 -14.03 7.61 -20.78
N ILE A 158 -14.91 7.88 -19.81
CA ILE A 158 -14.63 8.69 -18.62
C ILE A 158 -13.60 7.98 -17.72
N THR A 159 -13.80 6.70 -17.40
CA THR A 159 -12.86 5.91 -16.57
C THR A 159 -11.45 5.89 -17.17
N LYS A 160 -11.33 5.68 -18.49
CA LYS A 160 -10.04 5.71 -19.19
C LYS A 160 -9.42 7.11 -19.23
N ALA A 161 -10.21 8.17 -19.43
CA ALA A 161 -9.71 9.55 -19.36
C ALA A 161 -9.18 9.93 -17.97
N ILE A 162 -9.84 9.46 -16.89
CA ILE A 162 -9.34 9.62 -15.52
C ILE A 162 -8.05 8.79 -15.34
N LEU A 163 -8.00 7.56 -15.85
CA LEU A 163 -6.81 6.69 -15.78
C LEU A 163 -5.59 7.29 -16.50
N THR A 164 -5.77 8.01 -17.62
CA THR A 164 -4.67 8.74 -18.28
C THR A 164 -4.22 9.94 -17.45
N ALA A 165 -5.15 10.76 -16.94
CA ALA A 165 -4.83 11.90 -16.10
C ALA A 165 -4.04 11.49 -14.85
N VAL A 166 -4.44 10.39 -14.19
CA VAL A 166 -3.72 9.80 -13.06
C VAL A 166 -2.34 9.27 -13.48
N SER A 167 -2.20 8.64 -14.66
CA SER A 167 -0.91 8.13 -15.14
C SER A 167 0.06 9.26 -15.55
N VAL A 168 -0.45 10.35 -16.15
CA VAL A 168 0.33 11.58 -16.42
C VAL A 168 0.78 12.22 -15.09
N ALA A 169 -0.11 12.32 -14.11
CA ALA A 169 0.22 12.81 -12.76
C ALA A 169 1.30 11.94 -12.08
N GLN A 170 1.25 10.61 -12.24
CA GLN A 170 2.31 9.73 -11.74
C GLN A 170 3.67 10.02 -12.37
N VAL A 171 3.73 10.13 -13.71
CA VAL A 171 5.00 10.42 -14.41
C VAL A 171 5.55 11.80 -14.00
N ALA A 172 4.68 12.80 -13.80
CA ALA A 172 5.06 14.10 -13.27
C ALA A 172 5.62 14.02 -11.84
N LEU A 173 5.01 13.22 -10.96
CA LEU A 173 5.50 12.99 -9.60
C LEU A 173 6.81 12.17 -9.55
N VAL A 174 7.00 11.18 -10.45
CA VAL A 174 8.29 10.50 -10.63
C VAL A 174 9.36 11.52 -11.03
N PHE A 175 9.06 12.43 -11.96
CA PHE A 175 10.00 13.47 -12.36
C PHE A 175 10.32 14.44 -11.21
N ALA A 176 9.33 14.89 -10.44
CA ALA A 176 9.52 15.72 -9.26
C ALA A 176 10.39 15.03 -8.18
N PHE A 177 10.16 13.74 -7.92
CA PHE A 177 10.98 12.93 -7.02
C PHE A 177 12.45 12.85 -7.48
N TYR A 178 12.68 12.62 -8.78
CA TYR A 178 14.03 12.55 -9.33
C TYR A 178 14.72 13.92 -9.49
N ARG A 179 13.97 15.02 -9.59
CA ARG A 179 14.48 16.39 -9.48
C ARG A 179 15.02 16.68 -8.08
N ALA A 180 14.22 16.49 -7.03
CA ALA A 180 14.68 16.67 -5.64
C ALA A 180 15.91 15.80 -5.32
N LYS A 181 15.99 14.60 -5.92
CA LYS A 181 17.11 13.67 -5.79
C LYS A 181 18.40 14.13 -6.49
N ARG A 182 18.28 15.00 -7.50
CA ARG A 182 19.42 15.69 -8.11
C ARG A 182 19.90 16.84 -7.20
N GLU A 183 18.97 17.57 -6.60
CA GLU A 183 19.25 18.72 -5.71
C GLU A 183 19.94 18.26 -4.40
N ASP A 184 19.53 17.12 -3.81
CA ASP A 184 20.28 16.46 -2.71
C ASP A 184 21.70 16.01 -3.14
N LEU A 185 21.85 15.48 -4.36
CA LEU A 185 23.13 15.02 -4.88
C LEU A 185 24.09 16.19 -5.15
N ALA A 186 23.58 17.32 -5.64
CA ALA A 186 24.33 18.57 -5.79
C ALA A 186 24.86 19.05 -4.43
N ASN A 187 23.97 19.26 -3.46
CA ASN A 187 24.34 19.74 -2.12
C ASN A 187 25.30 18.78 -1.36
N ARG A 188 25.16 17.46 -1.54
CA ARG A 188 26.05 16.48 -0.85
C ARG A 188 27.37 16.20 -1.55
N ARG A 189 27.49 16.37 -2.87
CA ARG A 189 28.65 15.89 -3.66
C ARG A 189 29.20 16.87 -4.70
N GLY A 190 28.68 18.08 -4.80
CA GLY A 190 29.06 19.03 -5.85
C GLY A 190 28.70 18.54 -7.26
N TYR A 191 27.61 17.77 -7.41
CA TYR A 191 27.13 17.36 -8.72
C TYR A 191 26.65 18.60 -9.52
N PRO A 192 27.14 18.84 -10.75
CA PRO A 192 26.83 20.08 -11.48
C PRO A 192 25.35 20.24 -11.82
N ASP A 193 24.80 21.44 -11.61
CA ASP A 193 23.38 21.74 -11.82
C ASP A 193 22.95 21.65 -13.29
N ASP A 194 23.85 21.92 -14.24
CA ASP A 194 23.62 21.79 -15.69
C ASP A 194 23.65 20.32 -16.18
N ALA A 195 24.11 19.38 -15.35
CA ALA A 195 24.33 18.00 -15.79
C ALA A 195 22.98 17.27 -15.98
N SER A 196 22.67 16.96 -17.23
CA SER A 196 21.42 16.36 -17.71
C SER A 196 21.03 15.10 -16.94
N PHE A 197 19.73 14.89 -16.71
CA PHE A 197 19.18 13.70 -16.02
C PHE A 197 19.68 12.36 -16.61
N LEU A 198 19.96 12.30 -17.92
CA LEU A 198 20.51 11.12 -18.61
C LEU A 198 21.98 10.82 -18.26
N ARG A 199 22.71 11.72 -17.61
CA ARG A 199 24.07 11.46 -17.08
C ARG A 199 24.04 11.02 -15.62
N ALA A 200 22.97 11.30 -14.88
CA ALA A 200 22.87 11.01 -13.44
C ALA A 200 22.99 9.50 -13.13
N PRO A 201 23.61 9.12 -11.99
CA PRO A 201 23.86 7.72 -11.64
C PRO A 201 22.58 6.90 -11.41
N PHE A 202 21.44 7.58 -11.20
CA PHE A 202 20.14 6.95 -10.99
C PHE A 202 19.30 6.74 -12.27
N ARG A 203 19.80 7.14 -13.45
CA ARG A 203 19.02 7.16 -14.72
C ARG A 203 18.28 5.86 -15.05
N ARG A 204 18.90 4.70 -14.82
CA ARG A 204 18.29 3.38 -15.12
C ARG A 204 17.03 3.14 -14.27
N ARG A 205 17.03 3.58 -13.00
CA ARG A 205 15.87 3.45 -12.10
C ARG A 205 14.77 4.42 -12.49
N MET A 206 15.13 5.68 -12.74
CA MET A 206 14.21 6.71 -13.24
C MET A 206 13.47 6.28 -14.52
N LEU A 207 14.18 5.72 -15.51
CA LEU A 207 13.56 5.26 -16.76
C LEU A 207 12.61 4.07 -16.56
N ILE A 208 12.95 3.11 -15.69
CA ILE A 208 12.07 1.98 -15.36
C ILE A 208 10.82 2.48 -14.59
N GLU A 209 10.98 3.39 -13.63
CA GLU A 209 9.84 3.98 -12.91
C GLU A 209 8.93 4.80 -13.85
N ILE A 210 9.49 5.55 -14.81
CA ILE A 210 8.70 6.25 -15.84
C ILE A 210 7.93 5.24 -16.71
N LEU A 211 8.58 4.16 -17.17
CA LEU A 211 7.94 3.15 -18.01
C LEU A 211 6.74 2.47 -17.30
N VAL A 212 6.91 2.05 -16.05
CA VAL A 212 5.85 1.39 -15.26
C VAL A 212 4.68 2.33 -14.94
N ASN A 213 4.95 3.63 -14.79
CA ASN A 213 3.91 4.63 -14.54
C ASN A 213 3.26 5.19 -15.82
N ALA A 214 3.94 5.10 -16.96
CA ALA A 214 3.38 5.47 -18.26
C ALA A 214 2.51 4.35 -18.87
N LEU A 215 2.76 3.08 -18.54
CA LEU A 215 1.99 1.95 -19.08
C LEU A 215 0.54 1.95 -18.56
N HIS A 216 -0.40 2.24 -19.47
CA HIS A 216 -1.86 2.12 -19.34
C HIS A 216 -2.49 2.18 -20.74
N ILE A 217 -3.76 1.78 -20.90
CA ILE A 217 -4.50 1.96 -22.15
C ILE A 217 -5.20 3.33 -22.15
N PRO A 218 -4.96 4.21 -23.15
CA PRO A 218 -5.66 5.48 -23.28
C PRO A 218 -7.06 5.33 -23.93
N PRO A 219 -7.98 6.29 -23.73
CA PRO A 219 -9.28 6.29 -24.41
C PRO A 219 -9.10 6.32 -25.94
N GLY A 220 -9.98 5.62 -26.65
CA GLY A 220 -9.91 5.41 -28.10
C GLY A 220 -9.16 4.14 -28.54
N ALA A 221 -8.30 3.55 -27.68
CA ALA A 221 -7.61 2.29 -27.97
C ALA A 221 -8.48 1.05 -27.64
N GLU A 222 -9.71 0.99 -28.17
CA GLU A 222 -10.71 -0.06 -27.89
C GLU A 222 -10.52 -1.36 -28.69
N TRP A 223 -9.31 -1.64 -29.19
CA TRP A 223 -9.05 -2.77 -30.08
C TRP A 223 -9.17 -4.12 -29.34
N THR A 224 -9.58 -5.15 -30.09
CA THR A 224 -9.58 -6.54 -29.63
C THR A 224 -8.53 -7.36 -30.37
N PHE A 225 -7.95 -8.34 -29.68
CA PHE A 225 -6.97 -9.27 -30.25
C PHE A 225 -7.33 -10.72 -29.88
N GLY A 226 -7.04 -11.64 -30.81
CA GLY A 226 -7.27 -13.07 -30.62
C GLY A 226 -6.10 -13.75 -29.91
N VAL A 227 -6.38 -14.52 -28.87
CA VAL A 227 -5.42 -15.38 -28.17
C VAL A 227 -5.95 -16.81 -28.17
N TYR A 228 -5.07 -17.80 -28.34
CA TYR A 228 -5.47 -19.20 -28.24
C TYR A 228 -5.69 -19.60 -26.78
N ALA A 229 -6.88 -20.14 -26.48
CA ALA A 229 -7.17 -20.81 -25.21
C ALA A 229 -7.20 -22.34 -25.41
N MET A 230 -6.72 -23.08 -24.42
CA MET A 230 -6.59 -24.52 -24.49
C MET A 230 -7.89 -25.21 -24.03
N SER A 231 -8.64 -25.73 -25.00
CA SER A 231 -9.88 -26.46 -24.73
C SER A 231 -9.61 -27.94 -24.45
N MET A 232 -10.10 -28.42 -23.30
CA MET A 232 -10.09 -29.85 -22.91
C MET A 232 -11.21 -30.67 -23.59
N ARG A 233 -11.90 -30.14 -24.60
CA ARG A 233 -12.87 -30.92 -25.38
C ARG A 233 -12.15 -32.01 -26.18
N VAL A 234 -12.67 -33.24 -26.12
CA VAL A 234 -12.17 -34.38 -26.88
C VAL A 234 -12.12 -34.00 -28.37
N GLY A 235 -10.92 -34.02 -28.95
CA GLY A 235 -10.64 -33.47 -30.29
C GLY A 235 -9.57 -32.37 -30.31
N GLY A 236 -9.27 -31.73 -29.17
CA GLY A 236 -8.06 -30.91 -28.99
C GLY A 236 -7.96 -29.60 -29.80
N VAL A 237 -9.04 -29.18 -30.46
CA VAL A 237 -9.06 -27.96 -31.29
C VAL A 237 -8.85 -26.72 -30.40
N PRO A 238 -7.82 -25.88 -30.64
CA PRO A 238 -7.59 -24.67 -29.86
C PRO A 238 -8.66 -23.63 -30.18
N THR A 239 -9.34 -23.12 -29.14
CA THR A 239 -10.38 -22.11 -29.29
C THR A 239 -9.77 -20.72 -29.25
N THR A 240 -9.99 -19.91 -30.30
CA THR A 240 -9.57 -18.50 -30.32
C THR A 240 -10.50 -17.64 -29.48
N VAL A 241 -9.95 -16.98 -28.48
CA VAL A 241 -10.66 -16.12 -27.53
C VAL A 241 -10.27 -14.67 -27.81
N ARG A 242 -11.24 -13.75 -27.80
CA ARG A 242 -10.99 -12.32 -28.02
C ARG A 242 -10.80 -11.62 -26.69
N TYR A 243 -9.70 -10.91 -26.54
CA TYR A 243 -9.44 -9.99 -25.43
C TYR A 243 -9.47 -8.55 -25.94
N HIS A 244 -9.99 -7.63 -25.13
CA HIS A 244 -9.75 -6.20 -25.31
C HIS A 244 -8.33 -5.85 -24.88
N LEU A 245 -7.71 -4.83 -25.48
CA LEU A 245 -6.43 -4.28 -25.03
C LEU A 245 -6.43 -3.92 -23.53
N ASP A 246 -7.61 -3.59 -22.98
CA ASP A 246 -7.86 -3.30 -21.57
C ASP A 246 -7.31 -4.38 -20.62
N ILE A 247 -7.12 -5.62 -21.08
CA ILE A 247 -6.45 -6.69 -20.31
C ILE A 247 -5.01 -6.30 -19.92
N PHE A 248 -4.30 -5.48 -20.69
CA PHE A 248 -2.97 -5.01 -20.30
C PHE A 248 -3.00 -4.02 -19.11
N ASN A 249 -4.18 -3.52 -18.69
CA ASN A 249 -4.30 -2.76 -17.45
C ASN A 249 -3.99 -3.61 -16.19
N LEU A 250 -3.97 -4.95 -16.28
CA LEU A 250 -3.43 -5.84 -15.25
C LEU A 250 -2.00 -5.46 -14.83
N LEU A 251 -1.19 -4.95 -15.76
CA LEU A 251 0.19 -4.52 -15.49
C LEU A 251 0.26 -3.29 -14.56
N LEU A 252 -0.83 -2.54 -14.35
CA LEU A 252 -0.85 -1.45 -13.36
C LEU A 252 -0.72 -1.96 -11.91
N VAL A 253 -0.99 -3.25 -11.63
CA VAL A 253 -0.72 -3.85 -10.32
C VAL A 253 0.75 -3.71 -9.93
N ALA A 254 1.68 -3.65 -10.90
CA ALA A 254 3.09 -3.36 -10.65
C ALA A 254 3.32 -2.02 -9.92
N ARG A 255 2.44 -1.02 -10.10
CA ARG A 255 2.51 0.31 -9.44
C ARG A 255 2.34 0.21 -7.91
N LEU A 256 1.92 -0.93 -7.36
CA LEU A 256 1.92 -1.21 -5.92
C LEU A 256 3.32 -1.06 -5.27
N TYR A 257 4.41 -1.05 -6.06
CA TYR A 257 5.74 -0.69 -5.56
C TYR A 257 5.81 0.71 -4.91
N HIS A 258 4.94 1.66 -5.30
CA HIS A 258 4.85 2.97 -4.65
C HIS A 258 4.31 2.87 -3.21
N TRP A 259 3.37 1.96 -2.96
CA TRP A 259 2.83 1.70 -1.62
C TRP A 259 3.91 1.12 -0.70
N THR A 260 4.64 0.10 -1.15
CA THR A 260 5.74 -0.48 -0.34
C THR A 260 6.85 0.54 -0.09
N ARG A 261 7.24 1.35 -1.09
CA ARG A 261 8.19 2.45 -0.93
C ARG A 261 7.74 3.46 0.14
N THR A 262 6.45 3.78 0.18
CA THR A 262 5.86 4.75 1.12
C THR A 262 5.76 4.18 2.54
N LEU A 263 5.39 2.90 2.68
CA LEU A 263 5.44 2.16 3.95
C LEU A 263 6.86 2.15 4.54
N LEU A 264 7.89 1.95 3.71
CA LEU A 264 9.28 2.02 4.15
C LEU A 264 9.68 3.43 4.61
N MET A 265 9.25 4.48 3.91
CA MET A 265 9.51 5.89 4.28
C MET A 265 8.79 6.34 5.57
N HIS A 266 7.68 5.69 5.93
CA HIS A 266 6.93 5.93 7.16
C HIS A 266 7.28 4.97 8.30
N SER A 267 8.20 4.03 8.07
CA SER A 267 8.73 3.15 9.12
C SER A 267 9.45 3.94 10.21
N ARG A 268 9.43 3.43 11.45
CA ARG A 268 10.17 4.03 12.59
C ARG A 268 11.68 4.10 12.34
N LEU A 269 12.23 3.26 11.44
CA LEU A 269 13.62 3.29 10.99
C LEU A 269 13.94 4.40 9.97
N SER A 270 12.98 5.20 9.52
CA SER A 270 13.22 6.40 8.71
C SER A 270 13.05 7.72 9.50
N GLY A 271 12.92 7.63 10.83
CA GLY A 271 12.81 8.79 11.72
C GLY A 271 14.16 9.39 12.11
N ALA A 272 14.16 10.61 12.66
CA ALA A 272 15.40 11.34 13.00
C ALA A 272 16.35 10.55 13.92
N SER A 273 15.83 9.72 14.82
CA SER A 273 16.62 8.86 15.71
C SER A 273 17.47 7.83 14.96
N SER A 274 16.99 7.26 13.85
CA SER A 274 17.78 6.30 13.07
C SER A 274 18.89 6.98 12.28
N HIS A 275 18.64 8.19 11.78
CA HIS A 275 19.69 9.03 11.17
C HIS A 275 20.75 9.42 12.20
N PHE A 276 20.36 9.70 13.45
CA PHE A 276 21.29 9.94 14.55
C PHE A 276 22.12 8.68 14.87
N PHE A 277 21.52 7.50 15.01
CA PHE A 277 22.30 6.26 15.18
C PHE A 277 23.17 5.90 13.96
N GLY A 278 22.76 6.28 12.75
CA GLY A 278 23.54 6.16 11.51
C GLY A 278 24.66 7.18 11.33
N LEU A 279 24.84 8.12 12.27
CA LEU A 279 26.04 8.95 12.39
C LEU A 279 27.12 8.29 13.26
N PHE A 280 26.74 7.48 14.24
CA PHE A 280 27.66 6.73 15.11
C PHE A 280 27.95 5.31 14.63
N THR A 281 27.11 4.77 13.74
CA THR A 281 27.29 3.46 13.11
C THR A 281 27.39 3.61 11.60
N VAL A 282 28.34 2.90 10.98
CA VAL A 282 28.61 2.96 9.51
C VAL A 282 27.46 2.32 8.68
N ILE A 283 26.39 1.88 9.34
CA ILE A 283 25.26 1.16 8.75
C ILE A 283 24.33 2.16 8.06
N LYS A 284 24.46 2.23 6.73
CA LYS A 284 23.54 3.00 5.89
C LYS A 284 22.13 2.39 5.97
N ALA A 285 21.14 3.21 6.33
CA ALA A 285 19.73 2.83 6.30
C ALA A 285 19.33 2.45 4.86
N THR A 286 19.20 1.15 4.60
CA THR A 286 18.83 0.58 3.30
C THR A 286 17.40 0.07 3.34
N PRO A 287 16.65 0.10 2.22
CA PRO A 287 15.28 -0.40 2.21
C PRO A 287 15.19 -1.89 2.58
N GLN A 288 16.23 -2.68 2.28
CA GLN A 288 16.35 -4.08 2.71
C GLN A 288 16.43 -4.22 4.25
N LEU A 289 17.14 -3.31 4.94
CA LEU A 289 17.20 -3.30 6.41
C LEU A 289 15.84 -2.93 7.01
N VAL A 290 15.15 -1.94 6.43
CA VAL A 290 13.80 -1.54 6.86
C VAL A 290 12.79 -2.68 6.68
N GLY A 291 12.78 -3.34 5.52
CA GLY A 291 11.90 -4.48 5.27
C GLY A 291 12.11 -5.64 6.27
N LYS A 292 13.37 -5.99 6.55
CA LYS A 292 13.72 -7.01 7.56
C LYS A 292 13.21 -6.62 8.96
N PHE A 293 13.32 -5.34 9.34
CA PHE A 293 12.83 -4.86 10.63
C PHE A 293 11.30 -4.86 10.74
N LEU A 294 10.57 -4.50 9.68
CA LEU A 294 9.10 -4.57 9.67
C LEU A 294 8.61 -6.01 9.89
N ILE A 295 9.24 -6.98 9.22
CA ILE A 295 8.98 -8.42 9.43
C ILE A 295 9.33 -8.84 10.87
N TYR A 296 10.45 -8.36 11.43
CA TYR A 296 10.87 -8.69 12.79
C TYR A 296 9.96 -8.10 13.88
N GLN A 297 9.49 -6.86 13.71
CA GLN A 297 8.71 -6.17 14.75
C GLN A 297 7.28 -6.74 14.89
N THR A 298 6.62 -7.07 13.77
CA THR A 298 5.24 -7.59 13.78
C THR A 298 5.03 -8.66 12.70
N PRO A 299 5.65 -9.85 12.84
CA PRO A 299 5.70 -10.85 11.78
C PRO A 299 4.32 -11.33 11.32
N ILE A 300 3.47 -11.78 12.25
CA ILE A 300 2.18 -12.41 11.93
C ILE A 300 1.26 -11.44 11.19
N THR A 301 1.11 -10.20 11.69
CA THR A 301 0.21 -9.22 11.07
C THR A 301 0.73 -8.71 9.73
N PHE A 302 2.05 -8.54 9.56
CA PHE A 302 2.65 -8.13 8.29
C PHE A 302 2.55 -9.23 7.22
N LEU A 303 2.84 -10.49 7.58
CA LEU A 303 2.68 -11.63 6.66
C LEU A 303 1.20 -11.84 6.30
N ALA A 304 0.29 -11.87 7.28
CA ALA A 304 -1.13 -12.12 7.03
C ALA A 304 -1.79 -11.03 6.16
N SER A 305 -1.48 -9.76 6.42
CA SER A 305 -2.01 -8.65 5.59
C SER A 305 -1.42 -8.63 4.18
N THR A 306 -0.12 -8.93 4.03
CA THR A 306 0.53 -9.03 2.71
C THR A 306 -0.01 -10.23 1.92
N PHE A 307 -0.24 -11.38 2.58
CA PHE A 307 -0.82 -12.57 1.98
C PHE A 307 -2.27 -12.32 1.55
N ALA A 308 -3.11 -11.74 2.40
CA ALA A 308 -4.49 -11.40 2.06
C ALA A 308 -4.57 -10.43 0.87
N LEU A 309 -3.73 -9.39 0.84
CA LEU A 309 -3.64 -8.47 -0.30
C LEU A 309 -3.20 -9.18 -1.58
N LEU A 310 -2.21 -10.07 -1.51
CA LEU A 310 -1.75 -10.87 -2.64
C LEU A 310 -2.87 -11.80 -3.16
N MET A 311 -3.60 -12.48 -2.27
CA MET A 311 -4.73 -13.33 -2.65
C MET A 311 -5.81 -12.53 -3.40
N LEU A 312 -6.24 -11.38 -2.87
CA LEU A 312 -7.25 -10.54 -3.53
C LEU A 312 -6.81 -10.07 -4.92
N LEU A 313 -5.53 -9.68 -5.08
CA LEU A 313 -4.98 -9.23 -6.35
C LEU A 313 -4.85 -10.38 -7.37
N LEU A 314 -4.37 -11.57 -6.95
CA LEU A 314 -4.31 -12.76 -7.80
C LEU A 314 -5.71 -13.22 -8.22
N SER A 315 -6.67 -13.21 -7.31
CA SER A 315 -8.06 -13.63 -7.56
C SER A 315 -8.74 -12.74 -8.60
N TRP A 316 -8.63 -11.41 -8.43
CA TRP A 316 -9.13 -10.46 -9.41
C TRP A 316 -8.41 -10.63 -10.76
N ALA A 317 -7.09 -10.82 -10.75
CA ALA A 317 -6.31 -10.96 -11.98
C ALA A 317 -6.67 -12.24 -12.75
N LEU A 318 -6.82 -13.36 -12.05
CA LEU A 318 -7.20 -14.65 -12.61
C LEU A 318 -8.64 -14.63 -13.17
N ARG A 319 -9.57 -14.00 -12.45
CA ARG A 319 -10.94 -13.72 -12.92
C ARG A 319 -10.91 -12.93 -14.24
N ALA A 320 -10.16 -11.83 -14.28
CA ALA A 320 -10.04 -10.97 -15.47
C ALA A 320 -9.45 -11.73 -16.69
N CYS A 321 -8.51 -12.64 -16.46
CA CYS A 321 -7.94 -13.48 -17.50
C CYS A 321 -8.90 -14.57 -18.03
N GLU A 322 -9.60 -15.29 -17.14
CA GLU A 322 -10.33 -16.53 -17.49
C GLU A 322 -11.83 -16.33 -17.78
N ARG A 323 -12.41 -15.17 -17.40
CA ARG A 323 -13.81 -14.78 -17.66
C ARG A 323 -14.35 -15.15 -19.05
N PRO A 324 -13.63 -14.90 -20.17
CA PRO A 324 -14.14 -15.19 -21.51
C PRO A 324 -14.24 -16.69 -21.86
N VAL A 325 -13.83 -17.60 -20.97
CA VAL A 325 -13.56 -19.02 -21.33
C VAL A 325 -14.08 -20.00 -20.29
N GLU A 326 -14.00 -19.68 -19.00
CA GLU A 326 -14.42 -20.56 -17.90
C GLU A 326 -15.41 -19.83 -16.99
N PRO A 327 -16.74 -20.01 -17.19
CA PRO A 327 -17.76 -19.35 -16.38
C PRO A 327 -17.65 -19.62 -14.89
N ARG A 328 -17.07 -20.77 -14.48
CA ARG A 328 -16.82 -21.07 -13.06
C ARG A 328 -15.82 -20.09 -12.42
N LEU A 329 -14.94 -19.47 -13.21
CA LEU A 329 -13.95 -18.48 -12.76
C LEU A 329 -14.43 -17.02 -12.89
N ASP A 330 -15.66 -16.76 -13.36
CA ASP A 330 -16.30 -15.45 -13.15
C ASP A 330 -16.79 -15.29 -11.70
N ASP A 331 -17.01 -16.37 -10.95
CA ASP A 331 -17.21 -16.25 -9.51
C ASP A 331 -15.89 -15.92 -8.79
N PHE A 332 -15.92 -14.88 -7.96
CA PHE A 332 -14.76 -14.44 -7.18
C PHE A 332 -14.39 -15.45 -6.08
N GLY A 333 -15.36 -16.20 -5.53
CA GLY A 333 -15.09 -17.26 -4.56
C GLY A 333 -14.24 -18.39 -5.16
N ASN A 334 -14.61 -18.87 -6.35
CA ASN A 334 -13.84 -19.87 -7.10
C ASN A 334 -12.46 -19.36 -7.54
N ALA A 335 -12.34 -18.11 -7.99
CA ALA A 335 -11.05 -17.50 -8.33
C ALA A 335 -10.14 -17.34 -7.10
N LEU A 336 -10.71 -17.02 -5.94
CA LEU A 336 -10.00 -16.95 -4.66
C LEU A 336 -9.58 -18.33 -4.13
N TRP A 337 -10.47 -19.32 -4.23
CA TRP A 337 -10.16 -20.71 -3.92
C TRP A 337 -8.97 -21.21 -4.73
N LEU A 338 -9.00 -21.06 -6.06
CA LEU A 338 -7.91 -21.46 -6.93
C LEU A 338 -6.60 -20.71 -6.64
N SER A 339 -6.67 -19.39 -6.37
CA SER A 339 -5.49 -18.59 -6.00
C SER A 339 -4.82 -19.08 -4.71
N ILE A 340 -5.62 -19.43 -3.69
CA ILE A 340 -5.13 -20.00 -2.42
C ILE A 340 -4.55 -21.39 -2.65
N VAL A 341 -5.26 -22.27 -3.35
CA VAL A 341 -4.84 -23.67 -3.62
C VAL A 341 -3.55 -23.73 -4.43
N SER A 342 -3.33 -22.79 -5.36
CA SER A 342 -2.08 -22.65 -6.11
C SER A 342 -0.92 -22.15 -5.25
N VAL A 343 -1.09 -21.06 -4.49
CA VAL A 343 0.01 -20.46 -3.69
C VAL A 343 0.38 -21.31 -2.45
N VAL A 344 -0.55 -22.10 -1.93
CA VAL A 344 -0.26 -23.13 -0.90
C VAL A 344 0.28 -24.43 -1.53
N SER A 345 0.41 -24.49 -2.86
CA SER A 345 0.93 -25.63 -3.64
C SER A 345 0.17 -26.96 -3.46
N VAL A 346 -1.14 -26.88 -3.20
CA VAL A 346 -2.01 -28.06 -3.01
C VAL A 346 -2.54 -28.59 -4.35
N GLY A 347 -2.92 -27.69 -5.28
CA GLY A 347 -3.18 -28.03 -6.68
C GLY A 347 -4.24 -29.12 -6.95
N TYR A 348 -5.42 -29.07 -6.32
CA TYR A 348 -6.47 -30.10 -6.44
C TYR A 348 -6.92 -30.43 -7.89
N GLY A 349 -6.85 -29.47 -8.82
CA GLY A 349 -7.22 -29.66 -10.23
C GLY A 349 -8.73 -29.67 -10.52
N ASP A 350 -9.55 -29.32 -9.54
CA ASP A 350 -11.01 -29.16 -9.62
C ASP A 350 -11.45 -27.96 -10.49
N ILE A 351 -10.60 -26.93 -10.54
CA ILE A 351 -10.68 -25.75 -11.41
C ILE A 351 -9.24 -25.40 -11.83
N PHE A 352 -9.02 -24.97 -13.08
CA PHE A 352 -7.68 -24.63 -13.60
C PHE A 352 -7.77 -23.61 -14.76
N PRO A 353 -6.72 -22.78 -14.99
CA PRO A 353 -6.72 -21.81 -16.08
C PRO A 353 -6.53 -22.45 -17.47
N ARG A 354 -7.39 -22.07 -18.41
CA ARG A 354 -7.40 -22.50 -19.82
C ARG A 354 -6.61 -21.56 -20.72
N THR A 355 -6.36 -20.34 -20.28
CA THR A 355 -5.80 -19.25 -21.10
C THR A 355 -4.32 -19.02 -20.79
N ALA A 356 -3.58 -18.45 -21.76
CA ALA A 356 -2.20 -18.03 -21.53
C ALA A 356 -2.09 -16.89 -20.48
N CYS A 357 -3.16 -16.12 -20.29
CA CYS A 357 -3.25 -15.05 -19.29
C CYS A 357 -3.34 -15.66 -17.88
N GLY A 358 -4.33 -16.52 -17.63
CA GLY A 358 -4.54 -17.13 -16.31
C GLY A 358 -3.36 -18.00 -15.87
N ARG A 359 -2.75 -18.76 -16.81
CA ARG A 359 -1.54 -19.55 -16.60
C ARG A 359 -0.26 -18.74 -16.34
N ALA A 360 -0.30 -17.43 -16.50
CA ALA A 360 0.79 -16.52 -16.13
C ALA A 360 0.50 -15.78 -14.80
N VAL A 361 -0.69 -15.96 -14.23
CA VAL A 361 -1.10 -15.43 -12.92
C VAL A 361 -1.01 -16.50 -11.83
N THR A 362 -1.31 -17.77 -12.16
CA THR A 362 -1.16 -18.95 -11.28
C THR A 362 0.26 -19.47 -11.23
#